data_AF-A0AAN7QME5-F1
#
_entry.id   AF-A0AAN7QME5-F1
#
_cell.length_a   1.000
_cell.length_b   1.000
_cell.length_c   1.000
_cell.angle_alpha   90.00
_cell.angle_beta   90.00
_cell.angle_gamma   90.00
#
_symmetry.space_group_name_H-M   'P 1'
#
loop_
_entity.id
_entity.type
_entity.pdbx_description
1 polymer ?
#
loop_
_entity_poly.entity_id
_entity_poly.type
_entity_poly.pdbx_seq_one_letter_code
_entity_poly.pdbx_strand_id
1 'polypeptide(L)'
;MLKSISKLIPQIHQLKNVLLQRETIFQQQLRTTFVLKRKYQAPLHKLGLRPKRLRSKYYIYELVKDTDIERQPELKLILTQYVDGLGNPGDQVSVSVNYGYNKLLLPGLAVYANPENIQLYKDGSSYQNEPKHSSPYAHLTAQVLSNKIISVVMSKDNPWTIQPWHIKTSFRKCGFIVPEHAISIPKKPIQGPDMNLQNREFFVTVTINNCEKVNVKCKIHHWSTDISERMPHVHEFWKNSPGSVFSDETEMTEK
;
A
#
# COMPACT_ATOMS: atom_id res chain seq x y z
N MET A 1 13.39 -9.76 -82.05
CA MET A 1 14.17 -10.31 -80.92
C MET A 1 14.69 -9.16 -80.07
N LEU A 2 14.35 -9.15 -78.76
CA LEU A 2 15.19 -8.72 -77.62
C LEU A 2 15.65 -7.22 -77.61
N LYS A 3 15.33 -6.34 -76.65
CA LYS A 3 15.10 -6.48 -75.20
C LYS A 3 14.42 -5.22 -74.60
N SER A 4 13.46 -5.48 -73.72
CA SER A 4 13.04 -4.77 -72.49
C SER A 4 13.14 -3.23 -72.38
N ILE A 5 11.99 -2.59 -72.45
CA ILE A 5 11.68 -1.31 -71.79
C ILE A 5 10.98 -1.64 -70.47
N SER A 6 11.62 -1.37 -69.32
CA SER A 6 10.94 -1.43 -68.01
C SER A 6 11.44 -0.37 -67.03
N LYS A 7 10.79 0.80 -67.12
CA LYS A 7 10.17 1.55 -66.01
C LYS A 7 11.04 1.89 -64.80
N LEU A 8 11.55 3.12 -64.81
CA LEU A 8 11.70 3.96 -63.62
C LEU A 8 10.30 4.45 -63.16
N ILE A 9 9.84 3.88 -62.03
CA ILE A 9 8.96 4.36 -60.93
C ILE A 9 8.15 5.67 -61.17
N PRO A 10 6.82 5.72 -60.86
CA PRO A 10 6.40 6.15 -59.52
C PRO A 10 5.31 5.29 -58.88
N GLN A 11 5.63 4.66 -57.73
CA GLN A 11 4.65 4.17 -56.74
C GLN A 11 4.10 5.34 -55.91
N ILE A 12 3.49 6.34 -56.57
CA ILE A 12 2.83 7.47 -55.88
C ILE A 12 1.30 7.30 -55.88
N HIS A 13 0.76 6.28 -56.55
CA HIS A 13 -0.69 6.12 -56.71
C HIS A 13 -1.42 5.37 -55.59
N GLN A 14 -0.73 4.89 -54.56
CA GLN A 14 -1.38 4.14 -53.46
C GLN A 14 -1.75 5.00 -52.24
N LEU A 15 -1.35 6.27 -52.17
CA LEU A 15 -1.63 7.16 -51.03
C LEU A 15 -2.79 8.15 -51.25
N LYS A 16 -3.73 7.87 -52.16
CA LYS A 16 -4.84 8.79 -52.44
C LYS A 16 -6.16 8.51 -51.69
N ASN A 17 -6.24 7.41 -50.93
CA ASN A 17 -7.51 6.99 -50.31
C ASN A 17 -7.52 6.93 -48.77
N VAL A 18 -6.47 7.39 -48.08
CA VAL A 18 -6.42 7.36 -46.60
C VAL A 18 -7.08 8.60 -45.98
N LEU A 19 -7.11 9.73 -46.69
CA LEU A 19 -7.60 11.02 -46.15
C LEU A 19 -9.14 11.14 -46.06
N LEU A 20 -9.89 10.14 -46.53
CA LEU A 20 -11.37 10.10 -46.47
C LEU A 20 -11.89 8.90 -45.66
N GLN A 21 -11.08 8.36 -44.75
CA GLN A 21 -11.65 7.50 -43.73
C GLN A 21 -12.46 8.36 -42.78
N ARG A 22 -13.78 8.13 -42.76
CA ARG A 22 -14.67 8.63 -41.71
C ARG A 22 -14.04 8.21 -40.39
N GLU A 23 -13.40 9.15 -39.69
CA GLU A 23 -12.97 8.91 -38.32
C GLU A 23 -14.20 8.37 -37.62
N THR A 24 -14.13 7.12 -37.18
CA THR A 24 -15.10 6.60 -36.23
C THR A 24 -14.87 7.44 -35.01
N ILE A 25 -15.59 8.57 -34.92
CA ILE A 25 -15.72 9.35 -33.72
C ILE A 25 -16.29 8.34 -32.74
N PHE A 26 -15.41 7.73 -31.97
CA PHE A 26 -15.79 6.99 -30.79
C PHE A 26 -16.50 8.06 -29.96
N GLN A 27 -17.83 8.07 -30.04
CA GLN A 27 -18.66 8.77 -29.07
C GLN A 27 -18.50 8.00 -27.77
N GLN A 28 -17.32 8.09 -27.19
CA GLN A 28 -17.09 7.68 -25.83
C GLN A 28 -17.97 8.59 -25.01
N GLN A 29 -18.96 7.97 -24.37
CA GLN A 29 -19.83 8.65 -23.45
C GLN A 29 -18.94 9.22 -22.33
N LEU A 30 -18.73 10.53 -22.34
CA LEU A 30 -18.07 11.22 -21.24
C LEU A 30 -18.95 11.00 -20.00
N ARG A 31 -18.39 10.40 -18.95
CA ARG A 31 -19.11 10.07 -17.70
C ARG A 31 -19.30 11.30 -16.80
N THR A 32 -19.46 12.48 -17.39
CA THR A 32 -19.62 13.75 -16.68
C THR A 32 -21.10 14.08 -16.60
N THR A 33 -21.63 14.30 -15.40
CA THR A 33 -23.05 14.67 -15.24
C THR A 33 -23.21 16.07 -14.65
N PHE A 34 -23.80 16.98 -15.44
CA PHE A 34 -24.12 18.33 -15.00
C PHE A 34 -25.60 18.42 -14.64
N VAL A 35 -25.90 18.85 -13.42
CA VAL A 35 -27.27 19.17 -13.01
C VAL A 35 -27.53 20.62 -13.35
N LEU A 36 -28.46 20.83 -14.27
CA LEU A 36 -28.82 22.13 -14.82
C LEU A 36 -30.23 22.53 -14.41
N LYS A 37 -30.45 23.82 -14.18
CA LYS A 37 -31.77 24.42 -13.98
C LYS A 37 -32.09 25.34 -15.15
N ARG A 38 -33.34 25.30 -15.64
CA ARG A 38 -33.78 26.27 -16.66
C ARG A 38 -33.81 27.67 -16.06
N LYS A 39 -33.17 28.64 -16.74
CA LYS A 39 -33.20 30.05 -16.34
C LYS A 39 -34.62 30.61 -16.33
N TYR A 40 -35.41 30.25 -17.35
CA TYR A 40 -36.81 30.66 -17.48
C TYR A 40 -37.74 29.48 -17.20
N GLN A 41 -38.73 29.68 -16.32
CA GLN A 41 -39.69 28.65 -15.97
C GLN A 41 -40.56 28.27 -17.18
N ALA A 42 -40.63 26.97 -17.45
CA ALA A 42 -41.49 26.45 -18.50
C ALA A 42 -42.98 26.57 -18.11
N PRO A 43 -43.88 26.85 -19.06
CA PRO A 43 -45.31 26.96 -18.78
C PRO A 43 -45.87 25.61 -18.34
N LEU A 44 -46.79 25.63 -17.38
CA LEU A 44 -47.48 24.44 -16.91
C LEU A 44 -48.39 23.86 -18.01
N HIS A 45 -48.40 22.54 -18.11
CA HIS A 45 -49.30 21.82 -19.00
C HIS A 45 -50.46 21.22 -18.21
N LYS A 46 -51.61 21.06 -18.87
CA LYS A 46 -52.77 20.40 -18.27
C LYS A 46 -52.44 18.92 -18.03
N LEU A 47 -52.89 18.40 -16.90
CA LEU A 47 -52.67 17.01 -16.50
C LEU A 47 -53.28 16.04 -17.53
N GLY A 48 -52.53 15.00 -17.90
CA GLY A 48 -52.95 13.98 -18.87
C GLY A 48 -52.91 14.40 -20.34
N LEU A 49 -52.66 15.68 -20.65
CA LEU A 49 -52.50 16.15 -22.02
C LEU A 49 -51.02 16.15 -22.45
N ARG A 50 -50.77 15.98 -23.76
CA ARG A 50 -49.42 16.04 -24.30
C ARG A 50 -48.80 17.42 -24.02
N PRO A 51 -47.56 17.49 -23.52
CA PRO A 51 -46.90 18.75 -23.25
C PRO A 51 -46.73 19.55 -24.55
N LYS A 52 -46.93 20.87 -24.47
CA LYS A 52 -46.71 21.75 -25.62
C LYS A 52 -45.21 21.87 -25.89
N ARG A 53 -44.84 22.10 -27.15
CA ARG A 53 -43.44 22.31 -27.55
C ARG A 53 -42.85 23.52 -26.82
N LEU A 54 -41.68 23.33 -26.21
CA LEU A 54 -40.93 24.41 -25.55
C LEU A 54 -40.37 25.38 -26.60
N ARG A 55 -40.42 26.68 -26.27
CA ARG A 55 -39.75 27.73 -27.05
C ARG A 55 -38.25 27.75 -26.74
N SER A 56 -37.46 28.29 -27.67
CA SER A 56 -35.99 28.41 -27.57
C SER A 56 -35.52 29.01 -26.23
N LYS A 57 -36.21 30.05 -25.72
CA LYS A 57 -35.88 30.67 -24.42
C LYS A 57 -35.82 29.69 -23.24
N TYR A 58 -36.57 28.58 -23.28
CA TYR A 58 -36.59 27.59 -22.19
C TYR A 58 -35.46 26.55 -22.27
N TYR A 59 -34.64 26.58 -23.32
CA TYR A 59 -33.42 25.77 -23.46
C TYR A 59 -32.17 26.50 -22.95
N ILE A 60 -32.35 27.66 -22.29
CA ILE A 60 -31.28 28.36 -21.60
C ILE A 60 -31.20 27.81 -20.18
N TYR A 61 -30.03 27.28 -19.84
CA TYR A 61 -29.77 26.59 -18.59
C TYR A 61 -28.71 27.33 -17.77
N GLU A 62 -28.84 27.22 -16.45
CA GLU A 62 -27.88 27.65 -15.45
C GLU A 62 -27.34 26.40 -14.74
N LEU A 63 -26.02 26.36 -14.55
CA LEU A 63 -25.36 25.26 -13.85
C LEU A 63 -25.71 25.34 -12.36
N VAL A 64 -26.27 24.25 -11.82
CA VAL A 64 -26.59 24.14 -10.39
C VAL A 64 -25.53 23.34 -9.66
N LYS A 65 -25.18 22.18 -10.22
CA LYS A 65 -24.30 21.23 -9.56
C LYS A 65 -23.50 20.47 -10.61
N ASP A 66 -22.21 20.41 -10.37
CA ASP A 66 -21.26 19.62 -11.12
C ASP A 66 -20.91 18.39 -10.29
N THR A 67 -21.19 17.20 -10.81
CA THR A 67 -20.92 15.95 -10.09
C THR A 67 -19.45 15.54 -10.11
N ASP A 68 -18.64 16.10 -11.00
CA ASP A 68 -17.24 15.73 -11.15
C ASP A 68 -16.37 16.34 -10.05
N ILE A 69 -16.79 17.50 -9.53
CA ILE A 69 -16.10 18.24 -8.46
C ILE A 69 -16.50 17.71 -7.08
N GLU A 70 -17.68 17.13 -6.96
CA GLU A 70 -18.18 16.66 -5.69
C GLU A 70 -17.43 15.44 -5.18
N ARG A 71 -17.16 15.44 -3.87
CA ARG A 71 -16.53 14.29 -3.22
C ARG A 71 -17.48 13.09 -3.29
N GLN A 72 -17.03 12.04 -3.96
CA GLN A 72 -17.76 10.79 -4.02
C GLN A 72 -17.84 10.15 -2.62
N PRO A 73 -19.00 9.58 -2.25
CA PRO A 73 -19.15 8.88 -0.99
C PRO A 73 -18.27 7.62 -0.97
N GLU A 74 -17.88 7.20 0.23
CA GLU A 74 -17.12 5.97 0.42
C GLU A 74 -17.97 4.74 0.09
N LEU A 75 -17.33 3.77 -0.55
CA LEU A 75 -17.93 2.50 -0.94
C LEU A 75 -17.79 1.49 0.19
N LYS A 76 -18.92 0.93 0.63
CA LYS A 76 -18.98 -0.10 1.68
C LYS A 76 -18.86 -1.50 1.06
N LEU A 77 -17.86 -2.24 1.50
CA LEU A 77 -17.55 -3.58 1.02
C LEU A 77 -17.37 -4.54 2.19
N ILE A 78 -17.51 -5.83 1.91
CA ILE A 78 -17.19 -6.93 2.83
C ILE A 78 -16.01 -7.69 2.21
N LEU A 79 -14.94 -7.87 2.97
CA LEU A 79 -13.76 -8.58 2.48
C LEU A 79 -14.04 -10.08 2.42
N THR A 80 -13.65 -10.73 1.32
CA THR A 80 -13.73 -12.19 1.18
C THR A 80 -12.42 -12.88 1.52
N GLN A 81 -11.32 -12.14 1.41
CA GLN A 81 -9.97 -12.59 1.71
C GLN A 81 -9.28 -11.54 2.59
N TYR A 82 -8.22 -11.94 3.28
CA TYR A 82 -7.38 -11.00 3.99
C TYR A 82 -6.70 -10.05 3.00
N VAL A 83 -6.76 -8.75 3.29
CA VAL A 83 -6.09 -7.70 2.51
C VAL A 83 -5.26 -6.84 3.43
N ASP A 84 -3.98 -6.68 3.07
CA ASP A 84 -3.01 -5.91 3.86
C ASP A 84 -3.47 -4.48 4.11
N GLY A 85 -3.50 -4.10 5.39
CA GLY A 85 -3.88 -2.78 5.85
C GLY A 85 -5.37 -2.46 5.81
N LEU A 86 -6.22 -3.40 5.37
CA LEU A 86 -7.68 -3.22 5.37
C LEU A 86 -8.37 -4.08 6.42
N GLY A 87 -8.17 -5.40 6.38
CA GLY A 87 -8.99 -6.28 7.19
C GLY A 87 -8.78 -7.77 6.96
N ASN A 88 -9.39 -8.54 7.86
CA ASN A 88 -9.56 -9.97 7.76
C ASN A 88 -10.80 -10.30 6.89
N PRO A 89 -10.91 -11.54 6.37
CA PRO A 89 -12.12 -11.96 5.66
C PRO A 89 -13.35 -11.85 6.57
N GLY A 90 -14.45 -11.33 6.03
CA GLY A 90 -15.69 -11.05 6.75
C GLY A 90 -15.80 -9.61 7.27
N ASP A 91 -14.71 -8.85 7.34
CA ASP A 91 -14.74 -7.48 7.83
C ASP A 91 -15.47 -6.55 6.86
N GLN A 92 -16.30 -5.65 7.42
CA GLN A 92 -16.95 -4.58 6.66
C GLN A 92 -16.06 -3.33 6.65
N VAL A 93 -15.69 -2.86 5.45
CA VAL A 93 -14.76 -1.73 5.26
C VAL A 93 -15.38 -0.66 4.37
N SER A 94 -15.12 0.62 4.67
CA SER A 94 -15.43 1.75 3.78
C SER A 94 -14.16 2.25 3.09
N VAL A 95 -14.17 2.27 1.75
CA VAL A 95 -13.01 2.68 0.93
C VAL A 95 -13.41 3.67 -0.16
N SER A 96 -12.44 4.37 -0.75
CA SER A 96 -12.69 5.17 -1.96
C SER A 96 -13.16 4.30 -3.12
N VAL A 97 -14.11 4.79 -3.91
CA VAL A 97 -14.74 4.07 -5.03
C VAL A 97 -13.70 3.53 -6.03
N ASN A 98 -12.71 4.35 -6.38
CA ASN A 98 -11.67 3.96 -7.34
C ASN A 98 -10.80 2.81 -6.82
N TYR A 99 -10.45 2.86 -5.52
CA TYR A 99 -9.68 1.82 -4.88
C TYR A 99 -10.52 0.53 -4.74
N GLY A 100 -11.75 0.66 -4.23
CA GLY A 100 -12.66 -0.46 -4.05
C GLY A 100 -12.96 -1.20 -5.35
N TYR A 101 -13.22 -0.49 -6.45
CA TYR A 101 -13.49 -1.12 -7.74
C TYR A 101 -12.25 -1.83 -8.30
N ASN A 102 -11.13 -1.11 -8.44
CA ASN A 102 -9.96 -1.64 -9.15
C ASN A 102 -9.14 -2.65 -8.33
N LYS A 103 -9.05 -2.45 -7.01
CA LYS A 103 -8.17 -3.25 -6.15
C LYS A 103 -8.89 -4.32 -5.34
N LEU A 104 -10.20 -4.21 -5.13
CA LEU A 104 -10.95 -5.16 -4.32
C LEU A 104 -11.98 -5.95 -5.13
N LEU A 105 -12.91 -5.26 -5.78
CA LEU A 105 -14.01 -5.89 -6.52
C LEU A 105 -13.54 -6.59 -7.80
N LEU A 106 -12.74 -5.91 -8.63
CA LEU A 106 -12.24 -6.47 -9.87
C LEU A 106 -11.42 -7.77 -9.69
N PRO A 107 -10.50 -7.87 -8.70
CA PRO A 107 -9.83 -9.13 -8.39
C PRO A 107 -10.66 -10.11 -7.55
N GLY A 108 -11.85 -9.73 -7.06
CA GLY A 108 -12.72 -10.60 -6.26
C GLY A 108 -12.32 -10.75 -4.79
N LEU A 109 -11.54 -9.81 -4.24
CA LEU A 109 -11.11 -9.79 -2.83
C LEU A 109 -12.18 -9.26 -1.88
N ALA A 110 -13.24 -8.65 -2.42
CA ALA A 110 -14.35 -8.12 -1.66
C ALA A 110 -15.66 -8.21 -2.43
N VAL A 111 -16.77 -8.10 -1.70
CA VAL A 111 -18.14 -8.10 -2.24
C VAL A 111 -18.87 -6.86 -1.71
N TYR A 112 -19.87 -6.36 -2.45
CA TYR A 112 -20.70 -5.24 -2.00
C TYR A 112 -21.43 -5.56 -0.69
N ALA A 113 -21.51 -4.57 0.20
CA ALA A 113 -22.26 -4.67 1.45
C ALA A 113 -23.78 -4.50 1.24
N ASN A 114 -24.39 -5.41 0.46
CA ASN A 114 -25.83 -5.51 0.28
C ASN A 114 -26.47 -6.19 1.51
N PRO A 115 -27.75 -5.94 1.83
CA PRO A 115 -28.41 -6.55 2.99
C PRO A 115 -28.35 -8.09 2.97
N GLU A 116 -28.48 -8.69 1.78
CA GLU A 116 -28.35 -10.14 1.58
C GLU A 116 -26.93 -10.64 1.89
N ASN A 117 -25.91 -9.95 1.38
CA ASN A 117 -24.51 -10.32 1.61
C ASN A 117 -24.10 -10.10 3.07
N ILE A 118 -24.61 -9.05 3.71
CA ILE A 118 -24.37 -8.79 5.13
C ILE A 118 -24.90 -9.97 5.96
N GLN A 119 -26.09 -10.47 5.65
CA GLN A 119 -26.65 -11.65 6.34
C GLN A 119 -25.80 -12.89 6.06
N LEU A 120 -25.48 -13.15 4.79
CA LEU A 120 -24.66 -14.28 4.37
C LEU A 120 -23.31 -14.35 5.09
N TYR A 121 -22.64 -13.21 5.25
CA TYR A 121 -21.31 -13.13 5.87
C TYR A 121 -21.34 -12.93 7.38
N LYS A 122 -22.48 -12.55 7.98
CA LYS A 122 -22.65 -12.44 9.43
C LYS A 122 -22.75 -13.79 10.11
N ASP A 123 -23.36 -14.77 9.45
CA ASP A 123 -23.60 -16.10 10.03
C ASP A 123 -22.33 -16.99 10.06
N GLY A 124 -21.18 -16.47 9.64
CA GLY A 124 -19.87 -17.12 9.78
C GLY A 124 -19.68 -18.42 8.96
N SER A 125 -20.70 -18.84 8.22
CA SER A 125 -20.75 -20.15 7.56
C SER A 125 -19.82 -20.29 6.35
N SER A 126 -19.30 -19.18 5.81
CA SER A 126 -18.42 -19.18 4.64
C SER A 126 -16.93 -18.99 4.96
N TYR A 127 -16.57 -18.62 6.20
CA TYR A 127 -15.18 -18.31 6.59
C TYR A 127 -14.80 -19.00 7.91
N GLN A 128 -14.78 -20.33 7.94
CA GLN A 128 -14.13 -21.09 9.02
C GLN A 128 -12.58 -21.02 8.97
N ASN A 129 -12.02 -20.09 8.22
CA ASN A 129 -10.58 -19.90 8.19
C ASN A 129 -10.21 -19.05 9.40
N GLU A 130 -9.44 -19.61 10.31
CA GLU A 130 -8.78 -18.84 11.36
C GLU A 130 -8.08 -17.62 10.75
N PRO A 131 -8.14 -16.45 11.41
CA PRO A 131 -7.53 -15.24 10.87
C PRO A 131 -6.04 -15.51 10.62
N LYS A 132 -5.64 -15.43 9.34
CA LYS A 132 -4.25 -15.68 8.92
C LYS A 132 -3.27 -14.76 9.63
N HIS A 133 -3.71 -13.53 9.89
CA HIS A 133 -2.95 -12.50 10.55
C HIS A 133 -3.70 -11.99 11.78
N SER A 134 -2.92 -11.66 12.82
CA SER A 134 -3.47 -11.19 14.09
C SER A 134 -4.20 -9.84 13.96
N SER A 135 -3.76 -9.01 13.02
CA SER A 135 -4.36 -7.71 12.73
C SER A 135 -4.20 -7.35 11.25
N PRO A 136 -5.00 -6.41 10.72
CA PRO A 136 -4.89 -5.94 9.33
C PRO A 136 -3.51 -5.39 8.97
N TYR A 137 -2.78 -4.86 9.97
CA TYR A 137 -1.46 -4.24 9.79
C TYR A 137 -0.31 -5.15 10.21
N ALA A 138 -0.59 -6.36 10.70
CA ALA A 138 0.46 -7.22 11.27
C ALA A 138 1.50 -7.60 10.22
N HIS A 139 1.06 -8.01 9.02
CA HIS A 139 1.96 -8.34 7.93
C HIS A 139 2.82 -7.15 7.49
N LEU A 140 2.20 -5.97 7.32
CA LEU A 140 2.91 -4.73 6.97
C LEU A 140 3.95 -4.35 8.03
N THR A 141 3.59 -4.48 9.31
CA THR A 141 4.50 -4.20 10.43
C THR A 141 5.67 -5.18 10.42
N ALA A 142 5.41 -6.46 10.18
CA ALA A 142 6.44 -7.48 10.05
C ALA A 142 7.42 -7.17 8.90
N GLN A 143 6.90 -6.77 7.74
CA GLN A 143 7.72 -6.40 6.58
C GLN A 143 8.55 -5.12 6.82
N VAL A 144 8.00 -4.15 7.56
CA VAL A 144 8.76 -2.95 7.95
C VAL A 144 9.88 -3.34 8.90
N LEU A 145 9.60 -4.17 9.91
CA LEU A 145 10.59 -4.59 10.90
C LEU A 145 11.69 -5.48 10.30
N SER A 146 11.38 -6.37 9.36
CA SER A 146 12.38 -7.24 8.70
C SER A 146 13.40 -6.45 7.88
N ASN A 147 12.98 -5.32 7.30
CA ASN A 147 13.83 -4.47 6.48
C ASN A 147 14.62 -3.43 7.30
N LYS A 148 14.37 -3.33 8.61
CA LYS A 148 15.03 -2.35 9.49
C LYS A 148 16.25 -2.94 10.18
N ILE A 149 17.27 -2.08 10.30
CA ILE A 149 18.49 -2.37 11.05
C ILE A 149 18.55 -1.41 12.23
N ILE A 150 18.60 -1.95 13.44
CA ILE A 150 18.51 -1.18 14.68
C ILE A 150 19.90 -1.03 15.29
N SER A 151 20.32 0.21 15.59
CA SER A 151 21.53 0.47 16.37
C SER A 151 21.26 0.29 17.86
N VAL A 152 21.89 -0.72 18.46
CA VAL A 152 21.89 -1.00 19.88
C VAL A 152 23.08 -0.28 20.50
N VAL A 153 22.81 0.86 21.13
CA VAL A 153 23.85 1.73 21.69
C VAL A 153 24.23 1.25 23.09
N MET A 154 25.45 0.76 23.27
CA MET A 154 25.98 0.23 24.52
C MET A 154 27.20 1.02 25.02
N SER A 155 27.50 0.92 26.31
CA SER A 155 28.67 1.59 26.89
C SER A 155 29.97 0.96 26.39
N LYS A 156 30.99 1.78 26.14
CA LYS A 156 32.38 1.32 25.94
C LYS A 156 33.08 1.04 27.28
N ASP A 157 32.71 1.77 28.32
CA ASP A 157 33.52 1.87 29.53
C ASP A 157 33.07 0.86 30.60
N ASN A 158 31.77 0.56 30.62
CA ASN A 158 31.15 -0.32 31.60
C ASN A 158 30.82 -1.67 30.98
N PRO A 159 31.05 -2.80 31.67
CA PRO A 159 30.63 -4.11 31.20
C PRO A 159 29.11 -4.20 31.15
N TRP A 160 28.59 -4.86 30.12
CA TRP A 160 27.15 -5.00 29.90
C TRP A 160 26.82 -6.37 29.32
N THR A 161 25.59 -6.80 29.60
CA THR A 161 24.97 -7.99 29.01
C THR A 161 23.66 -7.56 28.37
N ILE A 162 23.46 -7.88 27.09
CA ILE A 162 22.24 -7.51 26.38
C ILE A 162 21.03 -8.18 27.03
N GLN A 163 20.03 -7.36 27.36
CA GLN A 163 18.77 -7.74 27.98
C GLN A 163 17.60 -7.09 27.22
N PRO A 164 16.35 -7.58 27.37
CA PRO A 164 15.23 -7.10 26.56
C PRO A 164 14.98 -5.58 26.65
N TRP A 165 15.21 -4.96 27.80
CA TRP A 165 15.03 -3.52 28.00
C TRP A 165 16.04 -2.67 27.21
N HIS A 166 17.26 -3.17 26.99
CA HIS A 166 18.26 -2.51 26.14
C HIS A 166 17.77 -2.42 24.69
N ILE A 167 17.17 -3.52 24.22
CA ILE A 167 16.61 -3.64 22.88
C ILE A 167 15.38 -2.74 22.76
N LYS A 168 14.44 -2.81 23.70
CA LYS A 168 13.27 -1.91 23.78
C LYS A 168 13.66 -0.44 23.69
N THR A 169 14.69 -0.01 24.43
CA THR A 169 15.19 1.36 24.39
C THR A 169 15.70 1.74 23.00
N SER A 170 16.38 0.79 22.33
CA SER A 170 16.90 0.98 20.97
C SER A 170 15.77 1.06 19.93
N PHE A 171 14.75 0.19 20.03
CA PHE A 171 13.52 0.29 19.23
C PHE A 171 12.84 1.65 19.38
N ARG A 172 12.75 2.16 20.62
CA ARG A 172 12.17 3.48 20.91
C ARG A 172 12.96 4.61 20.24
N LYS A 173 14.30 4.53 20.24
CA LYS A 173 15.16 5.49 19.51
C LYS A 173 14.89 5.47 18.00
N CYS A 174 14.54 4.30 17.45
CA CYS A 174 14.15 4.14 16.04
C CYS A 174 12.68 4.50 15.73
N GLY A 175 11.88 4.90 16.74
CA GLY A 175 10.48 5.27 16.58
C GLY A 175 9.47 4.13 16.73
N PHE A 176 9.91 2.93 17.13
CA PHE A 176 9.04 1.79 17.38
C PHE A 176 8.81 1.59 18.87
N ILE A 177 7.57 1.30 19.26
CA ILE A 177 7.20 1.00 20.65
C ILE A 177 6.98 -0.50 20.75
N VAL A 178 7.91 -1.20 21.41
CA VAL A 178 7.87 -2.66 21.57
C VAL A 178 7.95 -3.01 23.06
N PRO A 179 7.04 -3.82 23.61
CA PRO A 179 7.09 -4.25 25.00
C PRO A 179 8.14 -5.36 25.22
N GLU A 180 8.65 -5.51 26.44
CA GLU A 180 9.76 -6.43 26.74
C GLU A 180 9.38 -7.91 26.56
N HIS A 181 8.14 -8.29 26.89
CA HIS A 181 7.66 -9.67 26.73
C HIS A 181 7.56 -10.12 25.27
N ALA A 182 7.52 -9.18 24.31
CA ALA A 182 7.46 -9.48 22.89
C ALA A 182 8.85 -9.69 22.26
N ILE A 183 9.93 -9.39 23.00
CA ILE A 183 11.31 -9.41 22.52
C ILE A 183 11.99 -10.69 22.99
N SER A 184 12.42 -11.53 22.05
CA SER A 184 13.23 -12.71 22.31
C SER A 184 14.65 -12.50 21.78
N ILE A 185 15.61 -12.57 22.70
CA ILE A 185 17.05 -12.44 22.44
C ILE A 185 17.62 -13.83 22.11
N PRO A 186 18.69 -13.93 21.30
CA PRO A 186 19.39 -15.19 21.06
C PRO A 186 19.84 -15.83 22.38
N LYS A 187 19.86 -17.18 22.40
CA LYS A 187 20.21 -17.97 23.59
C LYS A 187 21.66 -17.73 24.06
N LYS A 188 22.55 -17.37 23.14
CA LYS A 188 23.95 -17.07 23.44
C LYS A 188 24.03 -15.64 24.01
N PRO A 189 24.48 -15.45 25.25
CA PRO A 189 24.56 -14.12 25.84
C PRO A 189 25.63 -13.29 25.10
N ILE A 190 25.26 -12.08 24.71
CA ILE A 190 26.18 -11.11 24.12
C ILE A 190 26.66 -10.21 25.25
N GLN A 191 27.95 -10.25 25.52
CA GLN A 191 28.61 -9.49 26.58
C GLN A 191 29.64 -8.55 25.95
N GLY A 192 29.79 -7.37 26.54
CA GLY A 192 30.82 -6.39 26.22
C GLY A 192 31.49 -5.87 27.49
N PRO A 193 32.51 -5.01 27.39
CA PRO A 193 32.78 -4.11 26.28
C PRO A 193 33.94 -4.59 25.40
N ASP A 194 33.62 -5.29 24.32
CA ASP A 194 34.60 -5.76 23.34
C ASP A 194 34.52 -4.91 22.08
N MET A 195 35.60 -4.19 21.75
CA MET A 195 35.66 -3.38 20.52
C MET A 195 35.46 -4.23 19.25
N ASN A 196 35.77 -5.53 19.32
CA ASN A 196 35.55 -6.48 18.23
C ASN A 196 34.06 -6.63 17.87
N LEU A 197 33.15 -6.39 18.82
CA LEU A 197 31.70 -6.46 18.60
C LEU A 197 31.14 -5.21 17.92
N GLN A 198 31.95 -4.17 17.73
CA GLN A 198 31.50 -2.94 17.08
C GLN A 198 30.96 -3.21 15.68
N ASN A 199 29.78 -2.65 15.40
CA ASN A 199 29.02 -2.77 14.16
C ASN A 199 28.59 -4.19 13.78
N ARG A 200 28.92 -5.21 14.58
CA ARG A 200 28.51 -6.59 14.30
C ARG A 200 27.00 -6.74 14.41
N GLU A 201 26.47 -7.60 13.57
CA GLU A 201 25.04 -7.87 13.45
C GLU A 201 24.62 -9.07 14.29
N PHE A 202 23.49 -8.96 14.98
CA PHE A 202 22.81 -10.11 15.60
C PHE A 202 21.31 -9.99 15.38
N PHE A 203 20.60 -11.12 15.41
CA PHE A 203 19.16 -11.15 15.21
C PHE A 203 18.41 -11.12 16.53
N VAL A 204 17.32 -10.36 16.57
CA VAL A 204 16.35 -10.39 17.67
C VAL A 204 15.00 -10.80 17.09
N THR A 205 14.33 -11.76 17.72
CA THR A 205 12.99 -12.17 17.32
C THR A 205 11.96 -11.32 18.06
N VAL A 206 11.15 -10.57 17.32
CA VAL A 206 10.01 -9.79 17.84
C VAL A 206 8.73 -10.56 17.52
N THR A 207 7.88 -10.73 18.53
CA THR A 207 6.57 -11.40 18.38
C THR A 207 5.45 -10.37 18.36
N ILE A 208 4.67 -10.33 17.29
CA ILE A 208 3.51 -9.46 17.11
C ILE A 208 2.27 -10.23 17.54
N ASN A 209 1.55 -9.72 18.55
CA ASN A 209 0.28 -10.27 19.06
C ASN A 209 0.29 -11.80 19.31
N ASN A 210 1.44 -12.35 19.73
CA ASN A 210 1.65 -13.80 19.96
C ASN A 210 1.48 -14.71 18.72
N CYS A 211 1.29 -14.17 17.52
CA CYS A 211 1.10 -14.94 16.28
C CYS A 211 2.31 -14.80 15.35
N GLU A 212 2.59 -13.59 14.86
CA GLU A 212 3.67 -13.39 13.90
C GLU A 212 5.03 -13.21 14.60
N LYS A 213 6.05 -13.94 14.16
CA LYS A 213 7.42 -13.80 14.64
C LYS A 213 8.31 -13.22 13.54
N VAL A 214 9.06 -12.19 13.87
CA VAL A 214 9.87 -11.41 12.93
C VAL A 214 11.29 -11.31 13.44
N ASN A 215 12.26 -11.67 12.60
CA ASN A 215 13.67 -11.51 12.91
C ASN A 215 14.13 -10.12 12.49
N VAL A 216 14.60 -9.33 13.44
CA VAL A 216 15.07 -7.95 13.24
C VAL A 216 16.58 -7.90 13.41
N LYS A 217 17.25 -7.26 12.44
CA LYS A 217 18.70 -7.08 12.45
C LYS A 217 19.08 -5.98 13.43
N CYS A 218 19.95 -6.30 14.39
CA CYS A 218 20.47 -5.36 15.37
C CYS A 218 21.99 -5.22 15.20
N LYS A 219 22.49 -3.99 15.28
CA LYS A 219 23.92 -3.64 15.22
C LYS A 219 24.38 -3.07 16.55
N ILE A 220 25.48 -3.57 17.08
CA ILE A 220 26.05 -3.03 18.31
C ILE A 220 26.84 -1.76 18.00
N HIS A 221 26.57 -0.70 18.74
CA HIS A 221 27.29 0.56 18.64
C HIS A 221 27.79 0.99 20.02
N HIS A 222 29.11 1.00 20.23
CA HIS A 222 29.71 1.47 21.46
C HIS A 222 29.64 2.98 21.58
N TRP A 223 29.35 3.46 22.78
CA TRP A 223 29.24 4.85 23.15
C TRP A 223 30.04 5.09 24.42
N SER A 224 30.80 6.18 24.44
CA SER A 224 31.50 6.66 25.63
C SER A 224 30.95 8.03 26.04
N THR A 225 31.01 8.30 27.34
CA THR A 225 30.67 9.61 27.92
C THR A 225 31.75 10.63 27.58
N ASP A 226 33.01 10.20 27.51
CA ASP A 226 34.15 11.05 27.21
C ASP A 226 34.17 11.45 25.74
N ILE A 227 34.24 12.76 25.51
CA ILE A 227 34.14 13.36 24.18
C ILE A 227 35.31 12.93 23.30
N SER A 228 36.50 12.78 23.87
CA SER A 228 37.71 12.30 23.18
C SER A 228 37.62 10.84 22.76
N GLU A 229 36.88 10.02 23.52
CA GLU A 229 36.75 8.58 23.27
C GLU A 229 35.51 8.22 22.46
N ARG A 230 34.64 9.21 22.20
CA ARG A 230 33.45 9.01 21.39
C ARG A 230 33.84 8.70 19.95
N MET A 231 33.28 7.60 19.44
CA MET A 231 33.43 7.27 18.04
C MET A 231 32.85 8.35 17.13
N PRO A 232 33.47 8.59 15.96
CA PRO A 232 32.93 9.52 14.98
C PRO A 232 31.53 9.07 14.57
N HIS A 233 30.62 10.03 14.45
CA HIS A 233 29.27 9.76 13.99
C HIS A 233 29.31 9.22 12.55
N VAL A 234 28.90 7.96 12.37
CA VAL A 234 28.80 7.33 11.06
C VAL A 234 27.40 7.56 10.51
N HIS A 235 27.29 8.43 9.50
CA HIS A 235 26.06 8.58 8.73
C HIS A 235 25.73 7.25 8.02
N GLU A 236 24.46 6.84 7.99
CA GLU A 236 24.01 5.60 7.33
C GLU A 236 24.70 4.31 7.80
N PHE A 237 24.94 4.17 9.11
CA PHE A 237 25.55 2.96 9.69
C PHE A 237 24.88 1.63 9.27
N TRP A 238 23.61 1.67 8.87
CA TRP A 238 22.87 0.51 8.39
C TRP A 238 23.38 -0.05 7.05
N LYS A 239 24.07 0.74 6.21
CA LYS A 239 24.64 0.29 4.92
C LYS A 239 25.88 -0.59 5.07
N ASN A 240 26.65 -0.39 6.14
CA ASN A 240 27.88 -1.14 6.37
C ASN A 240 27.55 -2.50 6.98
N SER A 241 27.95 -3.63 6.38
CA SER A 241 27.65 -4.99 6.89
C SER A 241 28.89 -5.71 7.43
N PRO A 242 29.46 -5.30 8.58
CA PRO A 242 30.67 -5.92 9.12
C PRO A 242 30.31 -7.17 9.93
N GLY A 243 29.91 -8.24 9.24
CA GLY A 243 29.79 -9.59 9.78
C GLY A 243 28.76 -9.80 10.89
N SER A 244 28.46 -11.08 11.16
CA SER A 244 27.60 -11.47 12.28
C SER A 244 28.41 -11.55 13.59
N VAL A 245 27.77 -11.25 14.72
CA VAL A 245 28.28 -11.51 16.08
C VAL A 245 28.54 -13.00 16.25
N PHE A 246 27.69 -13.84 15.66
CA PHE A 246 27.79 -15.30 15.71
C PHE A 246 28.23 -15.83 14.35
N SER A 247 29.31 -16.61 14.32
CA SER A 247 29.80 -17.31 13.13
C SER A 247 28.75 -18.22 12.48
N ASP A 248 27.79 -18.71 13.28
CA ASP A 248 26.82 -19.74 12.85
C ASP A 248 25.56 -19.12 12.21
N GLU A 249 25.31 -17.81 12.39
CA GLU A 249 24.08 -17.16 11.92
C GLU A 249 24.17 -16.64 10.48
N THR A 250 25.36 -16.66 9.87
CA THR A 250 25.56 -16.24 8.47
C THR A 250 24.80 -17.12 7.47
N GLU A 251 24.48 -18.36 7.82
CA GLU A 251 23.73 -19.29 6.95
C GLU A 251 22.23 -18.95 6.85
N MET A 252 21.68 -18.22 7.83
CA MET A 252 20.27 -17.82 7.83
C MET A 252 19.96 -16.61 6.94
N THR A 253 21.00 -15.93 6.44
CA THR A 253 20.89 -14.72 5.62
C THR A 253 20.83 -14.99 4.10
N GLU A 254 21.10 -16.21 3.65
CA GLU A 254 21.21 -16.55 2.21
C GLU A 254 19.97 -17.23 1.61
N LYS A 255 18.82 -17.24 2.31
CA LYS A 255 17.55 -17.78 1.81
C LYS A 255 16.46 -16.73 1.70
#